data_AF-A0A151UBX5-F1
#
_entry.id   AF-A0A151UBX5-F1
#
_cell.length_a   1.000
_cell.length_b   1.000
_cell.length_c   1.000
_cell.angle_alpha   90.00
_cell.angle_beta   90.00
_cell.angle_gamma   90.00
#
_symmetry.space_group_name_H-M   'P 1'
#
loop_
_entity.id
_entity.type
_entity.pdbx_description
1 polymer ?
#
loop_
_entity_poly.entity_id
_entity_poly.type
_entity_poly.pdbx_seq_one_letter_code
_entity_poly.pdbx_strand_id
1 'polypeptide(L)'
;MHWWISLVREKQIMREPSIKYWNKLRSALRRRHIPPYYERELMDKLQKLQQRNLSVEEYRKKMELFMLRVGIREEERTTIARFQ
;
A
#
# COMPACT_ATOMS: atom_id res chain seq x y z
N MET A 1 -20.60 2.68 6.96
CA MET A 1 -21.25 3.15 5.71
C MET A 1 -21.22 4.67 5.50
N HIS A 2 -21.15 5.51 6.54
CA HIS A 2 -21.34 6.98 6.43
C HIS A 2 -20.42 7.73 5.45
N TRP A 3 -19.16 7.30 5.26
CA TRP A 3 -18.24 7.96 4.32
C TRP A 3 -18.73 7.90 2.88
N TRP A 4 -19.16 6.72 2.41
CA TRP A 4 -19.59 6.54 1.02
C TRP A 4 -20.83 7.39 0.70
N ILE A 5 -21.80 7.41 1.63
CA ILE A 5 -23.01 8.23 1.50
C ILE A 5 -22.66 9.71 1.39
N SER A 6 -21.72 10.18 2.22
CA SER A 6 -21.27 11.59 2.20
C SER A 6 -20.57 11.94 0.88
N LEU A 7 -19.70 11.05 0.38
CA LEU A 7 -19.00 11.22 -0.89
C LEU A 7 -19.97 11.29 -2.09
N VAL A 8 -20.97 10.39 -2.13
CA VAL A 8 -21.99 10.40 -3.19
C VAL A 8 -22.81 11.68 -3.15
N ARG A 9 -23.20 12.13 -1.94
CA ARG A 9 -23.96 13.37 -1.75
C ARG A 9 -23.17 14.61 -2.16
N GLU A 10 -21.90 14.70 -1.79
CA GLU A 10 -21.00 15.79 -2.19
C GLU A 10 -20.87 15.88 -3.71
N LYS A 11 -20.65 14.74 -4.37
CA LYS A 11 -20.59 14.67 -5.85
C LYS A 11 -21.89 15.13 -6.51
N GLN A 12 -23.05 14.78 -5.95
CA GLN A 12 -24.35 15.26 -6.45
C GLN A 12 -24.49 16.78 -6.30
N ILE A 13 -24.10 17.34 -5.15
CA ILE A 13 -24.12 18.80 -4.91
C ILE A 13 -23.21 19.53 -5.90
N MET A 14 -22.01 18.99 -6.14
CA MET A 14 -21.03 19.54 -7.08
C MET A 14 -21.35 19.26 -8.56
N ARG A 15 -22.48 18.59 -8.86
CA ARG A 15 -22.85 18.12 -10.21
C ARG A 15 -21.74 17.31 -10.89
N GLU A 16 -20.92 16.63 -10.10
CA GLU A 16 -19.89 15.74 -10.61
C GLU A 16 -20.49 14.41 -11.09
N PRO A 17 -19.88 13.76 -12.10
CA PRO A 17 -20.29 12.43 -12.52
C PRO A 17 -20.21 11.43 -11.37
N SER A 18 -21.21 10.54 -11.31
CA SER A 18 -21.17 9.39 -10.43
C SER A 18 -19.96 8.49 -10.73
N ILE A 19 -19.49 7.76 -9.72
CA ILE A 19 -18.39 6.81 -9.88
C ILE A 19 -18.92 5.61 -10.67
N LYS A 20 -18.72 5.62 -11.98
CA LYS A 20 -19.15 4.54 -12.89
C LYS A 20 -18.11 3.44 -13.08
N TYR A 21 -16.84 3.76 -12.86
CA TYR A 21 -15.72 2.89 -13.21
C TYR A 21 -14.92 2.48 -11.98
N TRP A 22 -14.41 1.24 -12.02
CA TRP A 22 -13.62 0.64 -10.94
C TRP A 22 -12.36 1.46 -10.57
N ASN A 23 -11.68 2.05 -11.55
CA ASN A 23 -10.52 2.90 -11.32
C ASN A 23 -10.85 4.16 -10.48
N LYS A 24 -12.02 4.78 -10.70
CA LYS A 24 -12.50 5.93 -9.94
C LYS A 24 -12.88 5.51 -8.52
N LEU A 25 -13.51 4.35 -8.34
CA LEU A 25 -13.80 3.79 -7.02
C LEU A 25 -12.50 3.49 -6.24
N ARG A 26 -11.55 2.81 -6.87
CA ARG A 26 -10.22 2.57 -6.29
C ARG A 26 -9.53 3.87 -5.89
N SER A 27 -9.57 4.89 -6.75
CA SER A 27 -8.95 6.19 -6.46
C SER A 27 -9.58 6.89 -5.25
N ALA A 28 -10.92 6.84 -5.13
CA ALA A 28 -11.62 7.41 -3.98
C ALA A 28 -11.30 6.68 -2.68
N LEU A 29 -11.24 5.34 -2.73
CA LEU A 29 -10.84 4.50 -1.60
C LEU A 29 -9.38 4.76 -1.19
N ARG A 30 -8.47 4.86 -2.17
CA ARG A 30 -7.06 5.21 -1.90
C ARG A 30 -6.96 6.57 -1.22
N ARG A 31 -7.61 7.60 -1.77
CA ARG A 31 -7.59 8.95 -1.17
C ARG A 31 -8.11 8.97 0.27
N ARG A 32 -9.12 8.14 0.59
CA ARG A 32 -9.70 8.09 1.93
C ARG A 32 -8.83 7.31 2.94
N HIS A 33 -8.28 6.18 2.51
CA HIS A 33 -7.72 5.19 3.42
C HIS A 33 -6.21 5.07 3.36
N ILE A 34 -5.57 5.60 2.32
CA ILE A 34 -4.13 5.56 2.15
C ILE A 34 -3.58 6.97 2.40
N PRO A 35 -2.87 7.18 3.50
CA PRO A 35 -2.17 8.44 3.75
C PRO A 35 -1.19 8.77 2.61
N PRO A 36 -0.94 10.05 2.31
CA PRO A 36 0.03 10.45 1.29
C PRO A 36 1.45 9.89 1.53
N TYR A 37 1.80 9.63 2.78
CA TYR A 37 3.11 9.11 3.20
C TYR A 37 3.17 7.58 3.31
N TYR A 38 2.10 6.86 2.97
CA TYR A 38 2.03 5.41 3.14
C TYR A 38 3.13 4.66 2.36
N GLU A 39 3.44 5.08 1.14
CA GLU A 39 4.51 4.46 0.35
C GLU A 39 5.88 4.66 1.00
N ARG A 40 6.15 5.85 1.57
CA ARG A 40 7.37 6.13 2.32
C ARG A 40 7.45 5.28 3.59
N GLU A 41 6.34 5.15 4.32
CA GLU A 41 6.27 4.31 5.51
C GLU A 41 6.57 2.83 5.19
N LEU A 42 6.06 2.32 4.06
CA LEU A 42 6.37 0.97 3.60
C LEU A 42 7.84 0.80 3.22
N MET A 43 8.43 1.81 2.56
CA MET A 43 9.86 1.82 2.25
C MET A 43 10.72 1.79 3.51
N ASP A 44 10.39 2.64 4.49
CA ASP A 44 11.10 2.67 5.78
C ASP A 44 11.00 1.31 6.49
N LYS A 45 9.82 0.67 6.45
CA LYS A 45 9.61 -0.67 7.02
C LYS A 45 10.44 -1.73 6.30
N LEU A 46 10.53 -1.68 4.97
CA LEU A 46 11.35 -2.60 4.19
C LEU A 46 12.85 -2.42 4.43
N GLN A 47 13.32 -1.17 4.53
CA GLN A 47 14.72 -0.86 4.80
C GLN A 47 15.14 -1.26 6.22
N LYS A 48 14.25 -1.06 7.21
CA LYS A 48 14.51 -1.41 8.62
C LYS A 48 14.13 -2.86 8.96
N LEU A 49 13.64 -3.64 8.00
CA LEU A 49 13.25 -5.03 8.24
C LEU A 49 14.50 -5.85 8.57
N GLN A 50 14.48 -6.49 9.73
CA GLN A 50 15.52 -7.40 10.21
C GLN A 50 14.85 -8.70 10.65
N GLN A 51 15.55 -9.84 10.52
CA GLN A 51 15.02 -11.13 10.93
C GLN A 51 14.73 -11.16 12.45
N ARG A 52 15.70 -10.77 13.28
CA ARG A 52 15.62 -10.80 14.75
C ARG A 52 15.11 -12.15 15.26
N ASN A 53 13.93 -12.16 15.88
CA ASN A 53 13.26 -13.32 16.46
C ASN A 53 12.27 -14.01 15.50
N LEU A 54 12.19 -13.55 14.25
CA LEU A 54 11.37 -14.21 13.22
C LEU A 54 12.10 -15.43 12.68
N SER A 55 11.33 -16.45 12.30
CA SER A 55 11.84 -17.49 11.41
C SER A 55 12.25 -16.89 10.05
N VAL A 56 13.18 -17.55 9.37
CA VAL A 56 13.63 -17.15 8.01
C VAL A 56 12.43 -17.00 7.07
N GLU A 57 11.45 -17.90 7.16
CA GLU A 57 10.26 -17.87 6.31
C GLU A 57 9.32 -16.71 6.63
N GLU A 58 9.13 -16.37 7.90
CA GLU A 58 8.34 -15.19 8.29
C GLU A 58 8.99 -13.88 7.87
N TYR A 59 10.32 -13.79 8.01
CA TYR A 59 11.10 -12.66 7.53
C TYR A 59 10.97 -12.51 6.00
N ARG A 60 11.17 -13.60 5.25
CA ARG A 60 11.02 -13.63 3.79
C ARG A 60 9.63 -13.18 3.35
N LYS A 61 8.56 -13.72 3.93
CA LYS A 61 7.17 -13.33 3.62
C LYS A 61 6.91 -11.85 3.87
N LYS A 62 7.41 -11.31 4.99
CA LYS A 62 7.26 -9.87 5.30
C LYS A 62 8.00 -8.99 4.30
N MET A 63 9.20 -9.40 3.92
CA MET A 63 10.01 -8.72 2.92
C MET A 63 9.30 -8.69 1.56
N GLU A 64 8.88 -9.85 1.05
CA GLU A 64 8.13 -9.99 -0.22
C GLU A 64 6.84 -9.16 -0.21
N LEU A 65 6.10 -9.15 0.91
CA LEU A 65 4.89 -8.34 1.06
C LEU A 65 5.16 -6.84 0.92
N PHE A 66 6.22 -6.32 1.54
CA PHE A 66 6.55 -4.90 1.42
C PHE A 66 7.04 -4.54 0.02
N MET A 67 7.88 -5.37 -0.59
CA MET A 67 8.32 -5.21 -1.98
C MET A 67 7.13 -5.13 -2.95
N LEU A 68 6.19 -6.08 -2.83
CA LEU A 68 4.98 -6.12 -3.64
C LEU A 68 4.11 -4.86 -3.48
N ARG A 69 3.97 -4.36 -2.24
CA ARG A 69 3.14 -3.18 -1.95
C ARG A 69 3.75 -1.89 -2.48
N VAL A 70 5.08 -1.76 -2.47
CA VAL A 70 5.77 -0.58 -3.02
C VAL A 70 6.03 -0.74 -4.54
N GLY A 71 5.91 -1.95 -5.08
CA GLY A 71 6.17 -2.23 -6.48
C GLY A 71 7.66 -2.29 -6.83
N ILE A 72 8.50 -2.65 -5.86
CA ILE A 72 9.96 -2.78 -6.04
C ILE A 72 10.32 -4.24 -6.26
N ARG A 73 11.29 -4.47 -7.13
CA ARG A 73 11.97 -5.75 -7.26
C ARG A 73 13.44 -5.54 -6.89
N GLU A 74 13.89 -6.17 -5.81
CA GLU A 74 15.31 -6.15 -5.47
C GLU A 74 16.11 -7.04 -6.41
N GLU A 75 17.39 -6.69 -6.61
CA GLU A 75 18.34 -7.56 -7.29
C GLU A 75 18.60 -8.80 -6.44
N GLU A 76 18.88 -9.93 -7.10
CA GLU A 76 19.21 -11.19 -6.43
C GLU A 76 20.40 -11.02 -5.48
N ARG A 77 21.43 -10.29 -5.87
CA ARG A 77 22.59 -9.99 -5.02
C ARG A 77 22.20 -9.26 -3.73
N THR A 78 21.33 -8.26 -3.83
CA THR A 78 20.82 -7.51 -2.67
C THR A 78 19.98 -8.42 -1.77
N THR A 79 19.16 -9.28 -2.37
CA THR A 79 18.34 -10.24 -1.63
C THR A 79 19.21 -11.21 -0.85
N ILE A 80 20.25 -11.77 -1.47
CA ILE A 80 21.19 -12.70 -0.82
C ILE A 80 21.91 -12.01 0.35
N ALA A 81 22.37 -10.78 0.16
CA ALA A 81 23.05 -10.01 1.22
C ALA A 81 22.18 -9.77 2.47
N ARG A 82 20.84 -9.83 2.35
CA ARG A 82 19.92 -9.70 3.49
C ARG A 82 19.83 -10.96 4.37
N PHE A 83 20.35 -12.10 3.91
CA PHE A 83 20.35 -13.39 4.63
C PHE A 83 21.75 -13.84 5.07
N GLN A 84 22.77 -13.01 4.83
CA GLN A 84 24.14 -13.21 5.30
C GLN A 84 24.33 -12.57 6.68
#